data_AF-A0A1W6ZL57-F1
#
_entry.id   AF-A0A1W6ZL57-F1
#
_cell.length_a   1.000
_cell.length_b   1.000
_cell.length_c   1.000
_cell.angle_alpha   90.00
_cell.angle_beta   90.00
_cell.angle_gamma   90.00
#
_symmetry.space_group_name_H-M   'P 1'
#
loop_
_entity.id
_entity.type
_entity.pdbx_description
1 polymer ?
#
loop_
_entity_poly.entity_id
_entity_poly.type
_entity_poly.pdbx_seq_one_letter_code
_entity_poly.pdbx_strand_id
1 'polypeptide(L)' 'MRYKAKSVAALQTLLGGWPDRTRVEIDPGIGVSARTVGELRKVTAWPENLAITTPAEHRPESTIKVSKASVATRVSPKS' A
#
# COMPACT_ATOMS: atom_id res chain seq x y z
N MET A 1 -10.00 0.55 3.33
CA MET A 1 -9.48 1.92 3.53
C MET A 1 -8.21 2.11 2.70
N ARG A 2 -7.92 3.34 2.22
CA ARG A 2 -6.71 3.63 1.41
C ARG A 2 -5.84 4.67 2.11
N TYR A 3 -4.55 4.38 2.26
CA TYR A 3 -3.57 5.20 2.97
C TYR A 3 -2.36 5.48 2.09
N LYS A 4 -1.97 6.76 1.97
CA LYS A 4 -0.69 7.13 1.37
C LYS A 4 0.42 6.94 2.41
N ALA A 5 1.20 5.87 2.26
CA ALA A 5 2.36 5.62 3.11
C ALA A 5 3.54 6.45 2.59
N LYS A 6 3.98 7.45 3.37
CA LYS A 6 5.05 8.38 2.97
C LYS A 6 6.46 7.88 3.34
N SER A 7 6.57 6.81 4.11
CA SER A 7 7.85 6.26 4.57
C SER A 7 7.73 4.78 4.91
N VAL A 8 8.88 4.11 5.03
CA VAL A 8 8.96 2.72 5.50
C VAL A 8 8.37 2.57 6.91
N ALA A 9 8.61 3.51 7.81
CA ALA A 9 8.05 3.49 9.17
C ALA A 9 6.51 3.59 9.16
N ALA A 10 5.95 4.46 8.31
CA ALA A 10 4.51 4.57 8.14
C ALA A 10 3.91 3.28 7.55
N LEU A 11 4.59 2.66 6.58
CA LEU A 11 4.21 1.37 6.03
C LEU A 11 4.17 0.28 7.11
N GLN A 12 5.24 0.14 7.90
CA GLN A 12 5.32 -0.87 8.96
C GLN A 12 4.21 -0.68 10.01
N THR A 13 3.90 0.56 10.38
CA THR A 13 2.79 0.90 11.28
C THR A 13 1.44 0.46 10.71
N LEU A 14 1.17 0.79 9.43
CA LEU A 14 -0.06 0.40 8.74
C LEU A 14 -0.22 -1.11 8.62
N LEU A 15 0.90 -1.82 8.40
CA LEU A 15 0.89 -3.27 8.27
C LEU A 15 0.85 -3.98 9.62
N GLY A 16 1.11 -3.32 10.75
CA GLY A 16 1.25 -3.93 12.07
C GLY A 16 0.10 -4.86 12.47
N GLY A 17 -1.14 -4.54 12.08
CA GLY A 17 -2.33 -5.35 12.35
C GLY A 17 -2.59 -6.52 11.38
N TRP A 18 -1.75 -6.72 10.36
CA TRP A 18 -1.93 -7.76 9.34
C TRP A 18 -0.99 -8.95 9.54
N PRO A 19 -1.48 -10.19 9.42
CA PRO A 19 -0.62 -11.38 9.43
C PRO A 19 0.40 -11.36 8.29
N ASP A 20 1.60 -11.87 8.53
CA ASP A 20 2.67 -11.89 7.52
C ASP A 20 2.28 -12.69 6.27
N ARG A 21 1.43 -13.72 6.42
CA ARG A 21 0.92 -14.56 5.33
C ARG A 21 -0.15 -13.90 4.45
N THR A 22 -0.65 -12.72 4.84
CA THR A 22 -1.67 -12.01 4.07
C THR A 22 -1.13 -11.65 2.69
N ARG A 23 -1.92 -11.93 1.65
CA ARG A 23 -1.53 -11.69 0.26
C ARG A 23 -1.40 -10.20 -0.02
N VAL A 24 -0.41 -9.85 -0.82
CA VAL A 24 -0.20 -8.50 -1.35
C VAL A 24 -0.33 -8.54 -2.86
N GLU A 25 -1.16 -7.64 -3.39
CA GLU A 25 -1.25 -7.35 -4.81
C GLU A 25 -0.62 -6.00 -5.10
N ILE A 26 0.21 -5.95 -6.12
CA ILE A 26 0.95 -4.75 -6.51
C ILE A 26 0.52 -4.38 -7.93
N ASP A 27 0.09 -3.13 -8.12
CA ASP A 27 -0.27 -2.66 -9.45
C ASP A 27 0.95 -2.74 -10.41
N PRO A 28 0.72 -3.05 -11.70
CA PRO A 28 1.78 -3.08 -12.69
C PRO A 28 2.57 -1.76 -12.76
N GLY A 29 3.89 -1.86 -12.96
CA GLY A 29 4.78 -0.70 -13.06
C GLY A 29 5.15 -0.06 -11.72
N ILE A 30 4.94 -0.76 -10.61
CA ILE A 30 5.50 -0.43 -9.29
C ILE A 30 6.75 -1.29 -9.07
N GLY A 31 7.89 -0.66 -8.74
CA GLY A 31 9.17 -1.33 -8.52
C GLY A 31 9.31 -2.08 -7.19
N VAL A 32 8.20 -2.35 -6.50
CA VAL A 32 8.16 -3.12 -5.25
C VAL A 32 7.77 -4.54 -5.62
N SER A 33 8.58 -5.51 -5.23
CA SER A 33 8.30 -6.94 -5.42
C SER A 33 8.01 -7.57 -4.05
N ALA A 34 6.75 -7.56 -3.64
CA ALA A 34 6.27 -8.24 -2.45
C ALA A 34 4.92 -8.92 -2.74
N ARG A 35 4.80 -10.19 -2.37
CA ARG A 35 3.59 -11.00 -2.54
C ARG A 35 2.85 -11.22 -1.24
N THR A 36 3.50 -10.92 -0.11
CA THR A 36 2.97 -11.09 1.24
C THR A 36 3.25 -9.89 2.12
N VAL A 37 2.48 -9.70 3.19
CA VAL A 37 2.71 -8.63 4.17
C VAL A 37 4.08 -8.79 4.83
N GLY A 38 4.53 -10.02 5.09
CA GLY A 38 5.85 -10.29 5.64
C GLY A 38 6.98 -9.85 4.72
N GLU A 39 6.85 -10.04 3.40
CA GLU A 39 7.79 -9.50 2.41
C GLU A 39 7.70 -7.97 2.33
N LEU A 40 6.48 -7.43 2.34
CA LEU A 40 6.24 -5.99 2.26
C LEU A 40 6.81 -5.24 3.47
N ARG A 41 6.85 -5.85 4.66
CA ARG A 41 7.49 -5.28 5.87
C ARG A 41 9.02 -5.23 5.80
N LYS A 42 9.64 -6.07 4.96
CA LYS A 42 11.10 -6.15 4.76
C LYS A 42 11.63 -5.16 3.74
N VAL A 43 10.76 -4.42 3.04
CA VAL A 43 11.20 -3.40 2.07
C VAL A 43 11.94 -2.29 2.80
N THR A 44 13.15 -2.01 2.34
CA THR A 44 14.01 -0.95 2.90
C THR A 44 13.83 0.39 2.19
N ALA A 45 13.27 0.36 0.98
CA ALA A 45 12.92 1.53 0.19
C ALA A 45 11.42 1.52 -0.11
N TRP A 46 10.75 2.61 0.24
CA TRP A 46 9.34 2.81 -0.05
C TRP A 46 9.13 4.12 -0.81
N PRO A 47 8.68 4.07 -2.08
CA PRO A 47 8.43 5.29 -2.84
C PRO A 47 7.27 6.11 -2.23
N GLU A 48 7.47 7.41 -2.05
CA GLU A 48 6.49 8.30 -1.42
C GLU A 48 5.16 8.41 -2.17
N ASN A 49 5.15 8.03 -3.45
CA ASN A 49 3.99 8.06 -4.32
C ASN A 49 3.20 6.74 -4.33
N LEU A 50 3.37 5.87 -3.33
CA LEU A 50 2.58 4.65 -3.18
C LEU A 50 1.50 4.78 -2.10
N ALA A 51 0.40 4.06 -2.32
CA ALA A 51 -0.71 3.92 -1.40
C ALA A 51 -1.00 2.45 -1.12
N ILE A 52 -1.29 2.17 0.15
CA ILE A 52 -1.75 0.89 0.66
C ILE A 52 -3.27 0.92 0.78
N THR A 53 -3.94 -0.04 0.19
CA THR A 53 -5.38 -0.27 0.35
C THR A 53 -5.57 -1.52 1.19
N THR A 54 -6.17 -1.34 2.37
CA THR A 54 -6.60 -2.42 3.24
C THR A 54 -8.06 -2.78 2.96
N PRO A 55 -8.45 -4.06 2.94
CA PRO A 55 -9.86 -4.43 2.89
C PRO A 55 -10.57 -4.02 4.17
N ALA A 56 -11.88 -3.78 4.10
CA ALA A 56 -12.68 -3.33 5.24
C ALA A 56 -12.80 -4.41 6.34
N GLU A 57 -12.71 -5.69 5.96
CA GLU A 57 -12.78 -6.82 6.86
C GLU A 57 -11.49 -7.64 6.82
N HIS A 58 -11.06 -8.12 7.99
CA HIS A 58 -9.91 -9.01 8.15
C HIS A 58 -10.34 -10.46 7.94
N ARG A 59 -10.54 -10.87 6.69
CA ARG A 59 -10.82 -12.25 6.31
C ARG A 59 -9.53 -12.99 5.94
N PRO A 60 -9.49 -14.33 6.03
CA PRO A 60 -8.35 -15.13 5.58
C PRO A 60 -7.95 -14.88 4.12
N GLU A 61 -8.92 -14.60 3.25
CA GLU A 61 -8.76 -14.27 1.83
C GLU A 61 -8.46 -12.79 1.56
N SER A 62 -8.40 -11.95 2.60
CA SER A 62 -8.13 -10.53 2.47
C SER A 62 -6.79 -10.28 1.80
N THR A 63 -6.78 -9.34 0.86
CA THR A 63 -5.60 -8.96 0.10
C THR A 63 -5.31 -7.48 0.31
N ILE A 64 -4.05 -7.17 0.63
CA ILE A 64 -3.55 -5.81 0.68
C ILE A 64 -3.15 -5.38 -0.72
N LYS A 65 -3.65 -4.24 -1.17
CA LYS A 65 -3.29 -3.71 -2.49
C LYS A 65 -2.31 -2.54 -2.39
N VAL A 66 -1.22 -2.59 -3.14
CA VAL A 66 -0.27 -1.50 -3.34
C VAL A 66 -0.54 -0.86 -4.70
N SER A 67 -0.79 0.44 -4.69
CA SER A 67 -1.13 1.22 -5.88
C SER A 67 -0.33 2.52 -5.90
N LYS A 68 -0.17 3.16 -7.06
CA LYS A 68 0.29 4.55 -7.10
C LYS A 68 -0.73 5.42 -6.37
N ALA A 69 -0.30 6.16 -5.37
CA ALA A 69 -1.07 7.24 -4.76
C ALA A 69 -1.38 8.24 -5.87
N SER A 70 -2.61 8.23 -6.39
CA SER A 70 -3.01 9.19 -7.41
C SER A 70 -2.79 10.59 -6.84
N VAL A 71 -1.89 11.35 -7.44
CA VAL A 71 -1.88 12.79 -7.29
C VAL A 71 -3.09 13.25 -8.09
N ALA A 72 -4.23 13.39 -7.44
CA ALA A 72 -5.24 14.27 -7.99
C ALA A 72 -4.61 15.66 -8.02
N THR A 73 -3.98 16.03 -9.13
CA THR A 73 -3.84 17.43 -9.49
C THR A 73 -5.25 17.96 -9.58
N ARG A 74 -5.74 18.51 -8.46
CA ARG A 74 -6.99 19.27 -8.42
C ARG A 74 -6.75 20.55 -9.21
N VAL A 75 -6.75 20.45 -10.54
CA VAL A 75 -7.01 21.61 -11.38
C VAL A 75 -8.49 21.91 -11.20
N SER A 76 -8.76 22.89 -10.34
CA SER A 76 -10.07 23.54 -10.31
C SER A 76 -10.34 24.06 -11.72
N PRO A 77 -11.48 23.77 -12.36
CA PRO A 77 -11.83 24.46 -13.59
C PRO A 77 -11.95 25.94 -13.24
N LYS A 78 -11.12 26.77 -13.83
CA LYS A 78 -11.25 28.22 -13.74
C LYS A 78 -12.48 28.58 -14.58
N SER A 79 -13.53 29.06 -13.91
CA SER A 79 -14.68 29.72 -14.56
C SER A 79 -14.24 30.96 -15.32
#